data_AF-A0A9P0IMH0-F1
#
_entry.id   AF-A0A9P0IMH0-F1
#
_cell.length_a   1.000
_cell.length_b   1.000
_cell.length_c   1.000
_cell.angle_alpha   90.00
_cell.angle_beta   90.00
_cell.angle_gamma   90.00
#
_symmetry.space_group_name_H-M   'P 1'
#
loop_
_entity.id
_entity.type
_entity.pdbx_description
1 polymer ?
#
loop_
_entity_poly.entity_id
_entity_poly.type
_entity_poly.pdbx_seq_one_letter_code
_entity_poly.pdbx_strand_id
1 'polypeptide(L)'
;MAVTKTLADTTVAGKENSDEQTLIVKLFKSLFNVPPIISNNNDVINIINNTQEQVIKKGMIDPESQKSLISYYETADIETVREEEVIRKMLEIIYEVRNIRHQKIKSLLQSQRSSTFLKLLQVTAMRIPVWFPKHDEQPPPLCGAIEPLPSYVAKSGDLVAALVKQSGEERWIVAEAVAFKNGKYEVEDIDVKEINRNFTLEKIYVKPLPLMRADPVTCPDAFFPCNQFG
;
A
#
# COMPACT_ATOMS: atom_id res chain seq x y z
N MET A 1 -27.68 -14.91 42.81
CA MET A 1 -26.27 -14.50 42.61
C MET A 1 -26.06 -14.23 41.14
N ALA A 2 -26.18 -12.96 40.74
CA ALA A 2 -25.91 -12.51 39.38
C ALA A 2 -24.43 -12.13 39.30
N VAL A 3 -23.68 -12.81 38.44
CA VAL A 3 -22.28 -12.48 38.17
C VAL A 3 -22.24 -11.49 37.01
N THR A 4 -21.73 -10.31 37.32
CA THR A 4 -21.43 -9.18 36.44
C THR A 4 -20.52 -9.59 35.29
N LYS A 5 -20.98 -9.43 34.05
CA LYS A 5 -20.09 -9.41 32.86
C LYS A 5 -19.54 -7.99 32.70
N THR A 6 -18.22 -7.92 32.78
CA THR A 6 -17.36 -6.74 32.76
C THR A 6 -17.55 -5.91 31.48
N LEU A 7 -17.82 -4.61 31.64
CA LEU A 7 -17.60 -3.58 30.61
C LEU A 7 -16.09 -3.45 30.39
N ALA A 8 -15.57 -3.87 29.22
CA ALA A 8 -14.19 -3.57 28.83
C ALA A 8 -13.95 -3.31 27.33
N ASP A 9 -14.94 -3.51 26.44
CA ASP A 9 -14.71 -3.42 24.99
C ASP A 9 -15.13 -2.11 24.31
N THR A 10 -15.70 -1.15 25.03
CA THR A 10 -16.27 0.06 24.39
C THR A 10 -15.29 1.22 24.21
N THR A 11 -14.14 1.23 24.87
CA THR A 11 -13.19 2.36 24.85
C THR A 11 -12.22 2.34 23.68
N VAL A 12 -11.81 1.15 23.22
CA VAL A 12 -10.86 1.00 22.09
C VAL A 12 -11.54 1.32 20.76
N ALA A 13 -12.75 0.79 20.55
CA ALA A 13 -13.54 1.06 19.33
C ALA A 13 -13.94 2.54 19.18
N GLY A 14 -14.20 3.23 20.30
CA GLY A 14 -14.48 4.67 20.30
C GLY A 14 -13.26 5.52 19.93
N LYS A 15 -12.06 5.11 20.36
CA LYS A 15 -10.80 5.78 20.07
C LYS A 15 -10.38 5.59 18.60
N GLU A 16 -10.44 4.36 18.08
CA GLU A 16 -10.10 4.07 16.68
C GLU A 16 -11.04 4.76 15.68
N ASN A 17 -12.33 4.89 16.02
CA ASN A 17 -13.28 5.61 15.18
C ASN A 17 -13.02 7.13 15.18
N SER A 18 -12.57 7.68 16.32
CA SER A 18 -12.08 9.05 16.43
C SER A 18 -10.78 9.25 15.63
N ASP A 19 -9.87 8.28 15.64
CA ASP A 19 -8.59 8.35 14.92
C ASP A 19 -8.81 8.33 13.40
N GLU A 20 -9.68 7.44 12.91
CA GLU A 20 -10.07 7.41 11.49
C GLU A 20 -10.70 8.74 11.05
N GLN A 21 -11.62 9.29 11.83
CA GLN A 21 -12.24 10.59 11.53
C GLN A 21 -11.23 11.73 11.54
N THR A 22 -10.28 11.72 12.49
CA THR A 22 -9.20 12.71 12.57
C THR A 22 -8.33 12.68 11.31
N LEU A 23 -7.95 11.50 10.84
CA LEU A 23 -7.18 11.33 9.61
C LEU A 23 -7.96 11.77 8.36
N ILE A 24 -9.26 11.46 8.29
CA ILE A 24 -10.12 11.92 7.18
C ILE A 24 -10.21 13.46 7.16
N VAL A 25 -10.37 14.10 8.31
CA VAL A 25 -10.37 15.57 8.41
C VAL A 25 -9.01 16.15 8.00
N LYS A 26 -7.90 15.53 8.41
CA LYS A 26 -6.54 15.94 8.01
C LYS A 26 -6.34 15.81 6.49
N LEU A 27 -6.80 14.71 5.89
CA LEU A 27 -6.77 14.49 4.44
C LEU A 27 -7.59 15.56 3.71
N PHE A 28 -8.82 15.81 4.16
CA PHE A 28 -9.69 16.83 3.59
C PHE A 28 -9.06 18.22 3.62
N LYS A 29 -8.45 18.60 4.75
CA LYS A 29 -7.71 19.87 4.86
C LYS A 29 -6.52 19.94 3.90
N SER A 30 -5.78 18.84 3.77
CA SER A 30 -4.60 18.78 2.90
C SER A 30 -4.98 18.92 1.42
N LEU A 31 -6.17 18.44 1.03
CA LEU A 31 -6.68 18.55 -0.34
C LEU A 31 -6.80 20.01 -0.81
N PHE A 32 -7.13 20.94 0.08
CA PHE A 32 -7.23 22.37 -0.27
C PHE A 32 -5.88 23.02 -0.58
N ASN A 33 -4.77 22.40 -0.20
CA ASN A 33 -3.44 22.90 -0.51
C ASN A 33 -2.99 22.52 -1.94
N VAL A 34 -3.67 21.59 -2.60
CA VAL A 34 -3.27 21.07 -3.92
C VAL A 34 -3.57 22.05 -5.07
N PRO A 35 -4.79 22.62 -5.19
CA PRO A 35 -5.09 23.56 -6.28
C PRO A 35 -4.14 24.75 -6.41
N PRO A 36 -3.72 25.45 -5.33
CA PRO A 36 -2.80 26.57 -5.48
C PRO A 36 -1.41 26.14 -5.95
N ILE A 37 -0.95 24.94 -5.57
CA ILE A 37 0.34 24.40 -6.04
C ILE A 37 0.27 24.07 -7.53
N ILE A 38 -0.80 23.40 -7.98
CA ILE A 38 -1.03 23.12 -9.40
C ILE A 38 -1.11 24.43 -10.21
N SER A 39 -1.78 25.45 -9.68
CA SER A 39 -1.85 26.77 -10.32
C SER A 39 -0.46 27.36 -10.48
N ASN A 40 0.36 27.35 -9.43
CA ASN A 40 1.72 27.87 -9.46
C ASN A 40 2.60 27.13 -10.50
N ASN A 41 2.50 25.80 -10.55
CA ASN A 41 3.21 25.00 -11.55
C ASN A 41 2.80 25.35 -12.99
N ASN A 42 1.52 25.54 -13.23
CA ASN A 42 1.03 25.99 -14.53
C ASN A 42 1.55 27.39 -14.89
N ASP A 43 1.63 28.30 -13.93
CA ASP A 43 2.17 29.65 -14.15
C ASP A 43 3.65 29.62 -14.53
N VAL A 44 4.45 28.79 -13.85
CA VAL A 44 5.88 28.59 -14.19
C VAL A 44 6.03 27.98 -15.59
N ILE A 45 5.24 26.95 -15.92
CA ILE A 45 5.25 26.32 -17.26
C ILE A 45 4.87 27.34 -18.34
N ASN A 46 3.87 28.19 -18.08
CA ASN A 46 3.45 29.23 -19.01
C ASN A 46 4.57 30.26 -19.26
N ILE A 47 5.31 30.66 -18.21
CA ILE A 47 6.47 31.55 -18.36
C ILE A 47 7.56 30.91 -19.22
N ILE A 48 7.85 29.62 -18.99
CA ILE A 48 8.83 28.87 -19.80
C ILE A 48 8.40 28.85 -21.26
N ASN A 49 7.16 28.42 -21.54
CA ASN A 49 6.64 28.31 -22.90
C ASN A 49 6.67 29.67 -23.63
N ASN A 50 6.22 30.74 -22.98
CA ASN A 50 6.25 32.09 -23.55
C ASN A 50 7.68 32.55 -23.85
N THR A 51 8.63 32.25 -22.96
CA THR A 51 10.05 32.62 -23.14
C THR A 51 10.66 31.83 -24.29
N GLN A 52 10.39 30.52 -24.36
CA GLN A 52 10.84 29.67 -25.46
C GLN A 52 10.27 30.11 -26.81
N GLU A 53 8.99 30.48 -26.87
CA GLU A 53 8.38 31.02 -28.10
C GLU A 53 9.08 32.29 -28.59
N GLN A 54 9.46 33.19 -27.70
CA GLN A 54 10.20 34.40 -28.08
C GLN A 54 11.59 34.08 -28.62
N VAL A 55 12.30 33.15 -27.98
CA VAL A 55 13.60 32.65 -28.45
C VAL A 55 13.49 32.02 -29.84
N ILE A 56 12.47 31.20 -30.06
CA ILE A 56 12.18 30.58 -31.36
C ILE A 56 11.90 31.66 -32.42
N LYS A 57 11.07 32.66 -32.10
CA LYS A 57 10.77 33.78 -33.01
C LYS A 57 12.00 34.61 -33.37
N LYS A 58 12.93 34.81 -32.43
CA LYS A 58 14.22 35.49 -32.67
C LYS A 58 15.18 34.64 -33.52
N GLY A 59 15.00 33.32 -33.56
CA GLY A 59 15.89 32.38 -34.26
C GLY A 59 17.27 32.22 -33.62
N MET A 60 17.49 32.77 -32.42
CA MET A 60 18.73 32.66 -31.66
C MET A 60 18.45 32.69 -30.15
N ILE A 61 19.28 31.99 -29.38
CA ILE A 61 19.26 32.05 -27.92
C ILE A 61 20.23 33.14 -27.48
N ASP A 62 19.72 34.27 -27.01
CA ASP A 62 20.55 35.31 -26.40
C ASP A 62 20.97 34.92 -24.96
N PRO A 63 22.14 35.39 -24.45
CA PRO A 63 22.63 35.00 -23.13
C PRO A 63 21.70 35.31 -21.96
N GLU A 64 20.89 36.36 -22.09
CA GLU A 64 19.91 36.76 -21.07
C GLU A 64 18.74 35.78 -21.04
N SER A 65 18.18 35.47 -22.21
CA SER A 65 17.12 34.47 -22.37
C SER A 65 17.59 33.08 -21.93
N GLN A 66 18.84 32.72 -22.21
CA GLN A 66 19.45 31.48 -21.72
C GLN A 66 19.47 31.43 -20.19
N LYS A 67 19.98 32.48 -19.54
CA LYS A 67 20.05 32.57 -18.08
C LYS A 67 18.66 32.50 -17.44
N SER A 68 17.68 33.21 -18.00
CA SER A 68 16.31 33.20 -17.51
C SER A 68 15.65 31.83 -17.67
N LEU A 69 15.80 31.18 -18.83
CA LEU A 69 15.27 29.83 -19.06
C LEU A 69 15.83 28.82 -18.07
N ILE A 70 17.15 28.82 -17.83
CA ILE A 70 17.78 27.94 -16.82
C ILE A 70 17.12 28.16 -15.45
N SER A 71 16.98 29.42 -15.03
CA SER A 71 16.36 29.75 -13.74
C SER A 71 14.90 29.32 -13.66
N TYR A 72 14.13 29.44 -14.74
CA TYR A 72 12.74 28.97 -14.78
C TYR A 72 12.64 27.45 -14.72
N TYR A 73 13.54 26.72 -15.39
CA TYR A 73 13.59 25.25 -15.27
C TYR A 73 13.96 24.79 -13.87
N GLU A 74 14.94 25.44 -13.22
CA GLU A 74 15.28 25.15 -11.81
C GLU A 74 14.07 25.41 -10.88
N THR A 75 13.32 26.49 -11.13
CA THR A 75 12.09 26.79 -10.38
C THR A 75 11.01 25.73 -10.62
N ALA A 76 10.82 25.31 -11.87
CA ALA A 76 9.84 24.28 -12.23
C ALA A 76 10.16 22.93 -11.57
N ASP A 77 11.44 22.55 -11.50
CA ASP A 77 11.87 21.32 -10.82
C ASP A 77 11.52 21.35 -9.33
N ILE A 78 11.87 22.44 -8.63
CA ILE A 78 11.59 22.64 -7.21
C ILE A 78 10.07 22.57 -6.93
N GLU A 79 9.26 23.27 -7.73
CA GLU A 79 7.82 23.32 -7.51
C GLU A 79 7.12 21.99 -7.88
N THR A 80 7.66 21.24 -8.85
CA THR A 80 7.18 19.88 -9.18
C THR A 80 7.48 18.91 -8.02
N VAL A 81 8.69 18.95 -7.46
CA VAL A 81 9.06 18.14 -6.28
C VAL A 81 8.16 18.48 -5.08
N ARG A 82 7.85 19.76 -4.89
CA ARG A 82 6.92 20.21 -3.84
C ARG A 82 5.51 19.66 -4.04
N GLU A 83 5.00 19.70 -5.27
CA GLU A 83 3.69 19.12 -5.60
C GLU A 83 3.64 17.63 -5.29
N GLU A 84 4.66 16.89 -5.75
CA GLU A 84 4.80 15.45 -5.51
C GLU A 84 4.80 15.13 -4.01
N GLU A 85 5.58 15.87 -3.21
CA GLU A 85 5.69 15.65 -1.77
C GLU A 85 4.34 15.82 -1.06
N VAL A 86 3.55 16.82 -1.45
CA VAL A 86 2.21 17.05 -0.90
C VAL A 86 1.26 15.91 -1.25
N ILE A 87 1.30 15.42 -2.51
CA ILE A 87 0.48 14.29 -2.96
C ILE A 87 0.86 13.01 -2.21
N ARG A 88 2.16 12.74 -2.05
CA ARG A 88 2.64 11.56 -1.31
C ARG A 88 2.24 11.58 0.17
N LYS A 89 2.32 12.73 0.84
CA LYS A 89 1.82 12.88 2.22
C LYS A 89 0.33 12.59 2.34
N MET A 90 -0.48 12.95 1.34
CA MET A 90 -1.90 12.60 1.33
C MET A 90 -2.12 11.10 1.10
N LEU A 91 -1.33 10.46 0.24
CA LEU A 91 -1.37 9.01 0.02
C LEU A 91 -1.03 8.24 1.31
N GLU A 92 -0.04 8.70 2.08
CA GLU A 92 0.28 8.14 3.40
C GLU A 92 -0.94 8.16 4.34
N ILE A 93 -1.64 9.29 4.44
CA ILE A 93 -2.87 9.39 5.24
C ILE A 93 -3.94 8.41 4.74
N ILE A 94 -4.09 8.25 3.42
CA ILE A 94 -5.01 7.26 2.84
C ILE A 94 -4.60 5.84 3.24
N TYR A 95 -3.31 5.51 3.25
CA TYR A 95 -2.82 4.21 3.68
C TYR A 95 -3.09 3.95 5.16
N GLU A 96 -2.90 4.96 6.02
CA GLU A 96 -3.24 4.85 7.45
C GLU A 96 -4.74 4.58 7.66
N VAL A 97 -5.62 5.35 6.98
CA VAL A 97 -7.07 5.14 7.03
C VAL A 97 -7.44 3.74 6.53
N ARG A 98 -6.83 3.29 5.42
CA ARG A 98 -7.04 1.94 4.90
C ARG A 98 -6.58 0.87 5.88
N ASN A 99 -5.46 1.08 6.57
CA ASN A 99 -4.95 0.16 7.57
C ASN A 99 -5.92 0.05 8.77
N ILE A 100 -6.43 1.16 9.30
CA ILE A 100 -7.44 1.16 10.38
C ILE A 100 -8.68 0.37 9.94
N ARG A 101 -9.18 0.62 8.73
CA ARG A 101 -10.33 -0.13 8.18
C ARG A 101 -10.01 -1.60 7.93
N HIS A 102 -8.78 -1.91 7.56
CA HIS A 102 -8.33 -3.29 7.34
C HIS A 102 -8.35 -4.07 8.66
N GLN A 103 -7.90 -3.48 9.77
CA GLN A 103 -8.00 -4.11 11.10
C GLN A 103 -9.46 -4.41 11.48
N LYS A 104 -10.40 -3.50 11.20
CA LYS A 104 -11.85 -3.73 11.39
C LYS A 104 -12.38 -4.87 10.54
N ILE A 105 -11.93 -4.98 9.28
CA ILE A 105 -12.32 -6.08 8.39
C ILE A 105 -11.75 -7.42 8.87
N LYS A 106 -10.51 -7.41 9.36
CA LYS A 106 -9.82 -8.60 9.85
C LYS A 106 -10.57 -9.25 11.02
N SER A 107 -11.06 -8.47 11.98
CA SER A 107 -11.88 -9.01 13.07
C SER A 107 -13.22 -9.60 12.58
N LEU A 108 -13.79 -9.03 11.51
CA LEU A 108 -14.98 -9.58 10.86
C LEU A 108 -14.69 -10.89 10.10
N LEU A 109 -13.53 -11.01 9.43
CA LEU A 109 -13.12 -12.26 8.76
C LEU A 109 -13.09 -13.43 9.74
N GLN A 110 -12.55 -13.21 10.94
CA GLN A 110 -12.47 -14.25 11.98
C GLN A 110 -13.87 -14.68 12.50
N SER A 111 -14.90 -13.83 12.39
CA SER A 111 -16.23 -14.09 12.95
C SER A 111 -17.31 -14.52 11.94
N GLN A 112 -17.19 -14.23 10.64
CA GLN A 112 -18.26 -14.42 9.63
C GLN A 112 -18.21 -15.74 8.83
N ARG A 113 -19.36 -16.30 8.43
CA ARG A 113 -19.46 -17.59 7.68
C ARG A 113 -19.13 -17.43 6.17
N SER A 114 -18.81 -18.57 5.55
CA SER A 114 -18.21 -18.78 4.21
C SER A 114 -18.61 -17.83 3.06
N SER A 115 -19.90 -17.57 2.80
CA SER A 115 -20.29 -16.70 1.65
C SER A 115 -20.01 -15.20 1.87
N THR A 116 -20.03 -14.73 3.12
CA THR A 116 -19.60 -13.37 3.50
C THR A 116 -18.08 -13.28 3.58
N PHE A 117 -17.43 -14.37 3.99
CA PHE A 117 -15.97 -14.46 4.07
C PHE A 117 -15.30 -14.26 2.71
N LEU A 118 -15.75 -14.95 1.65
CA LEU A 118 -15.16 -14.78 0.31
C LEU A 118 -15.31 -13.34 -0.21
N LYS A 119 -16.46 -12.71 0.01
CA LYS A 119 -16.68 -11.30 -0.34
C LYS A 119 -15.73 -10.38 0.43
N LEU A 120 -15.54 -10.68 1.71
CA LEU A 120 -14.67 -9.89 2.57
C LEU A 120 -13.20 -10.04 2.18
N LEU A 121 -12.76 -11.25 1.78
CA LEU A 121 -11.45 -11.51 1.21
C LEU A 121 -11.23 -10.73 -0.09
N GLN A 122 -12.23 -10.73 -0.99
CA GLN A 122 -12.19 -9.92 -2.21
C GLN A 122 -12.06 -8.42 -1.91
N VAL A 123 -12.82 -7.90 -0.94
CA VAL A 123 -12.71 -6.50 -0.50
C VAL A 123 -11.33 -6.21 0.08
N THR A 124 -10.74 -7.13 0.85
CA THR A 124 -9.38 -7.00 1.37
C THR A 124 -8.36 -6.91 0.24
N ALA A 125 -8.43 -7.80 -0.76
CA ALA A 125 -7.54 -7.78 -1.92
C ALA A 125 -7.61 -6.46 -2.72
N MET A 126 -8.82 -5.91 -2.91
CA MET A 126 -9.01 -4.62 -3.60
C MET A 126 -8.45 -3.42 -2.83
N ARG A 127 -8.26 -3.55 -1.51
CA ARG A 127 -7.76 -2.48 -0.64
C ARG A 127 -6.24 -2.49 -0.47
N ILE A 128 -5.54 -3.52 -0.98
CA ILE A 128 -4.08 -3.55 -1.00
C ILE A 128 -3.58 -2.27 -1.70
N PRO A 129 -2.65 -1.52 -1.08
CA PRO A 129 -2.13 -0.29 -1.64
C PRO A 129 -1.45 -0.57 -2.98
N VAL A 130 -1.63 0.33 -3.95
CA VAL A 130 -0.83 0.32 -5.18
C VAL A 130 0.51 0.96 -4.84
N TRP A 131 1.61 0.32 -5.23
CA TRP A 131 2.93 0.91 -5.15
C TRP A 131 3.08 1.94 -6.26
N PHE A 132 3.64 3.09 -5.92
CA PHE A 132 3.86 4.18 -6.87
C PHE A 132 5.33 4.63 -6.77
N PRO A 133 6.14 4.41 -7.82
CA PRO A 133 7.57 4.70 -7.80
C PRO A 133 7.82 6.17 -7.49
N LYS A 134 8.90 6.47 -6.78
CA LYS A 134 9.48 7.81 -6.75
C LYS A 134 10.61 7.87 -7.78
N HIS A 135 10.48 8.72 -8.78
CA HIS A 135 11.40 8.76 -9.94
C HIS A 135 11.62 7.35 -10.53
N ASP A 136 12.88 6.95 -10.75
CA ASP A 136 13.29 5.68 -11.36
C ASP A 136 13.47 4.53 -10.33
N GLU A 137 12.81 4.61 -9.18
CA GLU A 137 12.81 3.53 -8.19
C GLU A 137 12.28 2.22 -8.78
N GLN A 138 12.84 1.11 -8.31
CA GLN A 138 12.38 -0.24 -8.66
C GLN A 138 11.30 -0.71 -7.68
N PRO A 139 10.34 -1.55 -8.12
CA PRO A 139 9.31 -2.08 -7.24
C PRO A 139 9.94 -2.84 -6.06
N PRO A 140 9.51 -2.57 -4.80
CA PRO A 140 10.11 -3.18 -3.63
C PRO A 140 9.71 -4.66 -3.49
N PRO A 141 10.44 -5.43 -2.68
CA PRO A 141 10.01 -6.79 -2.29
C PRO A 141 8.55 -6.81 -1.83
N LEU A 142 7.80 -7.83 -2.25
CA LEU A 142 6.36 -7.98 -1.98
C LEU A 142 5.46 -6.95 -2.67
N CYS A 143 5.96 -6.22 -3.67
CA CYS A 143 5.14 -5.52 -4.65
C CYS A 143 4.82 -6.45 -5.82
N GLY A 144 3.55 -6.77 -6.03
CA GLY A 144 3.13 -7.66 -7.12
C GLY A 144 3.85 -9.01 -7.08
N ALA A 145 4.58 -9.34 -8.14
CA ALA A 145 5.35 -10.59 -8.30
C ALA A 145 6.78 -10.53 -7.75
N ILE A 146 7.24 -9.38 -7.23
CA ILE A 146 8.60 -9.24 -6.70
C ILE A 146 8.76 -10.07 -5.42
N GLU A 147 9.72 -11.00 -5.45
CA GLU A 147 9.96 -11.92 -4.34
C GLU A 147 10.36 -11.21 -3.04
N PRO A 148 9.98 -11.78 -1.87
CA PRO A 148 10.50 -11.31 -0.60
C PRO A 148 12.01 -11.50 -0.50
N LEU A 149 12.68 -10.63 0.26
CA LEU A 149 14.08 -10.86 0.62
C LEU A 149 14.23 -12.18 1.40
N PRO A 150 15.35 -12.93 1.25
CA PRO A 150 15.56 -14.17 2.00
C PRO A 150 15.53 -13.99 3.53
N SER A 151 15.86 -12.80 4.02
CA SER A 151 15.79 -12.42 5.44
C SER A 151 14.40 -12.03 5.90
N TYR A 152 13.44 -11.82 4.99
CA TYR A 152 12.10 -11.36 5.32
C TYR A 152 11.38 -12.39 6.20
N VAL A 153 10.68 -11.87 7.21
CA VAL A 153 9.81 -12.64 8.09
C VAL A 153 8.45 -11.93 8.12
N ALA A 154 7.40 -12.66 7.76
CA ALA A 154 6.03 -12.14 7.79
C ALA A 154 5.66 -11.74 9.22
N LYS A 155 5.03 -10.58 9.37
CA LYS A 155 4.62 -10.06 10.67
C LYS A 155 3.35 -10.78 11.12
N SER A 156 3.10 -10.72 12.44
CA SER A 156 1.84 -11.20 12.98
C SER A 156 0.67 -10.45 12.32
N GLY A 157 -0.23 -11.20 11.70
CA GLY A 157 -1.35 -10.67 10.94
C GLY A 157 -1.18 -10.59 9.43
N ASP A 158 0.02 -10.80 8.90
CA ASP A 158 0.23 -10.84 7.46
C ASP A 158 -0.41 -12.11 6.89
N LEU A 159 -1.05 -11.98 5.73
CA LEU A 159 -1.55 -13.14 5.00
C LEU A 159 -0.39 -13.85 4.30
N VAL A 160 -0.39 -15.18 4.37
CA VAL A 160 0.61 -16.06 3.78
C VAL A 160 -0.08 -17.22 3.06
N ALA A 161 0.53 -17.73 2.01
CA ALA A 161 0.23 -19.05 1.47
C ALA A 161 1.08 -20.06 2.24
N ALA A 162 0.44 -21.08 2.81
CA ALA A 162 1.08 -22.08 3.65
C ALA A 162 0.85 -23.48 3.09
N LEU A 163 1.92 -24.25 2.88
CA LEU A 163 1.85 -25.65 2.45
C LEU A 163 1.66 -26.52 3.69
N VAL A 164 0.43 -27.00 3.90
CA VAL A 164 0.07 -27.88 5.01
C VAL A 164 0.02 -29.32 4.54
N LYS A 165 0.55 -30.23 5.37
CA LYS A 165 0.42 -31.67 5.19
C LYS A 165 -0.55 -32.22 6.23
N GLN A 166 -1.73 -32.67 5.81
CA GLN A 166 -2.73 -33.24 6.70
C GLN A 166 -3.31 -34.51 6.08
N SER A 167 -3.40 -35.58 6.87
CA SER A 167 -3.97 -36.87 6.43
C SER A 167 -3.32 -37.47 5.17
N GLY A 168 -2.04 -37.17 4.92
CA GLY A 168 -1.29 -37.67 3.76
C GLY A 168 -1.40 -36.80 2.50
N GLU A 169 -2.19 -35.73 2.52
CA GLU A 169 -2.33 -34.79 1.41
C GLU A 169 -1.59 -33.48 1.70
N GLU A 170 -0.94 -32.94 0.67
CA GLU A 170 -0.30 -31.62 0.71
C GLU A 170 -1.19 -30.60 -0.01
N ARG A 171 -1.50 -29.49 0.67
CA ARG A 171 -2.32 -28.42 0.09
C ARG A 171 -1.81 -27.05 0.50
N TRP A 172 -1.81 -26.11 -0.45
CA TRP A 172 -1.61 -24.70 -0.16
C TRP A 172 -2.91 -24.11 0.37
N ILE A 173 -2.86 -23.53 1.57
CA ILE A 173 -3.95 -22.78 2.18
C ILE A 173 -3.58 -21.31 2.28
N VAL A 174 -4.58 -20.44 2.33
CA VAL A 174 -4.37 -19.06 2.80
C VAL A 174 -4.40 -19.10 4.32
N ALA A 175 -3.40 -18.50 4.96
CA ALA A 175 -3.25 -18.48 6.40
C ALA A 175 -2.82 -17.10 6.88
N GLU A 176 -3.01 -16.81 8.15
CA GLU A 176 -2.46 -15.66 8.86
C GLU A 176 -1.18 -16.07 9.58
N ALA A 177 -0.09 -15.31 9.41
CA ALA A 177 1.10 -15.50 10.22
C ALA A 177 0.83 -15.04 11.66
N VAL A 178 1.13 -15.88 12.65
CA VAL A 178 0.93 -15.58 14.08
C VAL A 178 2.26 -15.20 14.72
N ALA A 179 3.28 -16.04 14.55
CA ALA A 179 4.62 -15.83 15.08
C ALA A 179 5.69 -16.54 14.24
N PHE A 180 6.94 -16.14 14.40
CA PHE A 180 8.10 -16.81 13.82
C PHE A 180 9.12 -17.10 14.91
N LYS A 181 9.41 -18.38 15.16
CA LYS A 181 10.34 -18.83 16.23
C LYS A 181 11.15 -20.01 15.72
N ASN A 182 12.46 -20.00 15.99
CA ASN A 182 13.37 -21.12 15.69
C ASN A 182 13.27 -21.61 14.22
N GLY A 183 13.16 -20.67 13.26
CA GLY A 183 13.07 -21.00 11.83
C GLY A 183 11.70 -21.49 11.35
N LYS A 184 10.69 -21.52 12.23
CA LYS A 184 9.34 -21.98 11.92
C LYS A 184 8.31 -20.89 12.13
N TYR A 185 7.31 -20.85 11.25
CA TYR A 185 6.12 -20.03 11.43
C TYR A 185 5.05 -20.80 12.20
N GLU A 186 4.41 -20.11 13.13
CA GLU A 186 3.08 -20.42 13.62
C GLU A 186 2.11 -19.71 12.67
N VAL A 187 1.26 -20.45 11.97
CA VAL A 187 0.26 -19.91 11.04
C VAL A 187 -1.13 -20.42 11.38
N GLU A 188 -2.14 -19.67 11.00
CA GLU A 188 -3.55 -19.96 11.28
C GLU A 188 -4.37 -19.93 9.99
N ASP A 189 -5.02 -21.05 9.67
CA ASP A 189 -5.91 -21.18 8.51
C ASP A 189 -7.09 -20.19 8.64
N ILE A 190 -7.28 -19.35 7.62
CA ILE A 190 -8.33 -18.32 7.64
C ILE A 190 -9.72 -18.86 7.25
N ASP A 191 -9.80 -20.06 6.65
CA ASP A 191 -11.05 -20.69 6.21
C ASP A 191 -11.62 -21.64 7.29
N VAL A 192 -10.77 -22.15 8.19
CA VAL A 192 -11.16 -23.09 9.25
C VAL A 192 -11.34 -22.38 10.59
N LYS A 193 -12.57 -22.39 11.13
CA LYS A 193 -12.89 -21.74 12.41
C LYS A 193 -12.63 -22.57 13.65
N GLU A 194 -12.57 -23.89 13.51
CA GLU A 194 -12.60 -24.85 14.62
C GLU A 194 -11.23 -25.54 14.84
N ILE A 195 -11.24 -26.75 15.39
CA ILE A 195 -10.04 -27.56 15.71
C ILE A 195 -9.16 -27.72 14.46
N ASN A 196 -7.84 -27.75 14.65
CA ASN A 196 -6.82 -27.91 13.60
C ASN A 196 -6.61 -26.71 12.66
N ARG A 197 -6.94 -25.49 13.09
CA ARG A 197 -6.62 -24.26 12.33
C ARG A 197 -5.16 -23.80 12.48
N ASN A 198 -4.46 -24.21 13.54
CA ASN A 198 -3.09 -23.77 13.82
C ASN A 198 -2.08 -24.78 13.28
N PHE A 199 -1.09 -24.28 12.56
CA PHE A 199 0.01 -25.08 12.02
C PHE A 199 1.36 -24.49 12.40
N THR A 200 2.35 -25.36 12.61
CA THR A 200 3.75 -24.96 12.77
C THR A 200 4.54 -25.49 11.58
N LEU A 201 5.01 -24.57 10.72
CA LEU A 201 5.60 -24.90 9.43
C LEU A 201 7.00 -24.31 9.31
N GLU A 202 7.90 -24.99 8.62
CA GLU A 202 9.20 -24.41 8.26
C GLU A 202 9.04 -23.24 7.29
N LYS A 203 10.00 -22.29 7.34
CA LYS A 203 9.97 -21.10 6.48
C LYS A 203 9.77 -21.41 5.00
N ILE A 204 10.32 -22.52 4.50
CA ILE A 204 10.22 -22.93 3.09
C ILE A 204 8.78 -23.24 2.65
N TYR A 205 7.91 -23.61 3.59
CA TYR A 205 6.51 -23.95 3.35
C TYR A 205 5.57 -22.76 3.52
N VAL A 206 6.11 -21.56 3.73
CA VAL A 206 5.32 -20.34 3.93
C VAL A 206 5.78 -19.26 2.96
N LYS A 207 4.87 -18.84 2.08
CA LYS A 207 5.09 -17.79 1.09
C LYS A 207 4.25 -16.56 1.47
N PRO A 208 4.86 -15.43 1.84
CA PRO A 208 4.12 -14.21 2.13
C PRO A 208 3.35 -13.72 0.91
N LEU A 209 2.12 -13.24 1.11
CA LEU A 209 1.37 -12.59 0.05
C LEU A 209 1.92 -11.17 -0.22
N PRO A 210 1.71 -10.61 -1.42
CA PRO A 210 2.11 -9.25 -1.74
C PRO A 210 1.48 -8.22 -0.79
N LEU A 211 2.30 -7.28 -0.32
CA LEU A 211 1.86 -6.16 0.52
C LEU A 211 1.41 -4.96 -0.32
N MET A 212 1.84 -4.90 -1.58
CA MET A 212 1.50 -3.86 -2.52
C MET A 212 1.10 -4.45 -3.87
N ARG A 213 0.18 -3.78 -4.56
CA ARG A 213 -0.15 -4.07 -5.96
C ARG A 213 0.80 -3.29 -6.85
N ALA A 214 1.30 -3.94 -7.90
CA ALA A 214 1.96 -3.28 -9.00
C ALA A 214 0.90 -2.62 -9.92
N ASP A 215 1.25 -1.47 -10.50
CA ASP A 215 0.49 -0.85 -11.58
C ASP A 215 1.11 -1.30 -12.91
N PRO A 216 0.33 -1.90 -13.83
CA PRO A 216 0.87 -2.43 -15.09
C PRO A 216 1.47 -1.36 -16.01
N VAL A 217 1.12 -0.08 -15.83
CA VAL A 217 1.67 1.01 -16.64
C VAL A 217 3.05 1.43 -16.15
N THR A 218 3.23 1.50 -14.84
CA THR A 218 4.46 2.02 -14.22
C THR A 218 5.44 0.92 -13.82
N CYS A 219 4.96 -0.30 -13.59
CA CYS A 219 5.71 -1.40 -12.98
C CYS A 219 5.44 -2.75 -13.70
N PRO A 220 5.66 -2.86 -15.02
CA PRO A 220 5.30 -4.06 -15.78
C PRO A 220 6.12 -5.30 -15.39
N ASP A 221 7.32 -5.10 -14.87
CA ASP A 221 8.26 -6.10 -14.36
C ASP A 221 7.81 -6.75 -13.03
N ALA A 222 6.92 -6.08 -12.28
CA ALA A 222 6.33 -6.60 -11.05
C ALA A 222 5.07 -7.45 -11.28
N PHE A 223 4.87 -7.98 -12.49
CA PHE A 223 3.80 -8.92 -12.82
C PHE A 223 4.36 -10.30 -13.15
N PHE A 224 3.61 -11.34 -12.83
CA PHE A 224 3.93 -12.68 -13.33
C PHE A 224 3.80 -12.68 -14.86
N PRO A 225 4.81 -13.19 -15.59
CA PRO A 225 4.75 -13.25 -17.04
C PRO A 225 3.66 -14.22 -17.49
N CYS A 226 3.00 -13.88 -18.60
CA CYS A 226 1.98 -14.73 -19.18
C CYS A 226 2.54 -16.13 -19.47
N ASN A 227 1.82 -17.16 -19.03
CA ASN A 227 2.12 -18.58 -19.27
C ASN A 227 3.40 -19.13 -18.61
N GLN A 228 3.95 -18.47 -17.58
CA GLN A 228 4.91 -19.12 -16.68
C GLN A 228 4.19 -19.55 -15.41
N PHE A 229 4.09 -20.86 -15.24
CA PHE A 229 3.77 -21.48 -13.96
C PHE A 229 5.07 -22.08 -13.43
N GLY A 230 5.62 -21.48 -12.37
CA GLY A 230 6.79 -22.00 -11.65
C GLY A 230 6.41 -23.11 -10.68
#